data_AF-A0A2N8DYM6-F1
#
_entry.id   AF-A0A2N8DYM6-F1
#
_cell.length_a   1.000
_cell.length_b   1.000
_cell.length_c   1.000
_cell.angle_alpha   90.00
_cell.angle_beta   90.00
_cell.angle_gamma   90.00
#
_symmetry.space_group_name_H-M   'P 1'
#
loop_
_entity.id
_entity.type
_entity.pdbx_description
1 polymer ?
#
loop_
_entity_poly.entity_id
_entity_poly.type
_entity_poly.pdbx_seq_one_letter_code
_entity_poly.pdbx_strand_id
1 'polypeptide(L)'
;MDFSQAHHIKQSGFGLVEEVSAEPGLYRADVIFSESEKSSGGERYLQGDTLAPFLMKKDSIVCLFRVHSTTYTTYFSNVMKVPSKELLKANAEY
;
A
#
# COMPACT_ATOMS: atom_id res chain seq x y z
N MET A 1 -8.30 20.35 -2.40
CA MET A 1 -7.35 19.22 -2.24
C MET A 1 -6.07 19.85 -1.74
N ASP A 2 -5.66 19.55 -0.51
CA ASP A 2 -4.47 20.16 0.09
C ASP A 2 -3.23 19.34 -0.30
N PHE A 3 -2.45 19.86 -1.24
CA PHE A 3 -1.23 19.22 -1.75
C PHE A 3 -0.08 19.23 -0.73
N SER A 4 -0.20 19.95 0.40
CA SER A 4 0.83 19.95 1.46
C SER A 4 0.99 18.59 2.15
N GLN A 5 -0.06 17.77 2.16
CA GLN A 5 -0.03 16.42 2.75
C GLN A 5 0.87 15.45 1.97
N ALA A 6 0.96 15.59 0.65
CA ALA A 6 1.76 14.70 -0.20
C ALA A 6 3.27 14.83 0.09
N HIS A 7 3.75 16.02 0.48
CA HIS A 7 5.14 16.27 0.86
C HIS A 7 5.55 15.65 2.21
N HIS A 8 4.61 15.06 2.96
CA HIS A 8 4.86 14.47 4.27
C HIS A 8 4.67 12.95 4.33
N ILE A 9 4.25 12.31 3.23
CA ILE A 9 4.14 10.85 3.16
C ILE A 9 5.54 10.27 2.95
N LYS A 10 6.23 9.98 4.07
CA LYS A 10 7.58 9.41 4.03
C LYS A 10 7.62 7.93 3.69
N GLN A 11 6.51 7.22 3.91
CA GLN A 11 6.40 5.78 3.74
C GLN A 11 5.04 5.47 3.15
N SER A 12 5.01 4.74 2.05
CA SER A 12 3.78 4.41 1.36
C SER A 12 3.85 3.02 0.75
N GLY A 13 2.72 2.52 0.27
CA GLY A 13 2.67 1.32 -0.53
C GLY A 13 1.67 1.50 -1.66
N PHE A 14 1.98 0.98 -2.84
CA PHE A 14 1.10 1.01 -3.99
C PHE A 14 1.01 -0.38 -4.62
N GLY A 15 -0.19 -0.78 -5.00
CA GLY A 15 -0.46 -2.04 -5.67
C GLY A 15 -1.68 -1.93 -6.58
N LEU A 16 -1.73 -2.79 -7.58
CA LEU A 16 -2.89 -2.95 -8.44
C LEU A 16 -3.75 -4.09 -7.91
N VAL A 17 -5.07 -3.89 -7.86
CA VAL A 17 -6.01 -4.95 -7.52
C VAL A 17 -6.36 -5.71 -8.79
N GLU A 18 -6.16 -7.02 -8.78
CA GLU A 18 -6.43 -7.93 -9.88
C GLU A 18 -7.43 -9.01 -9.44
N GLU A 19 -8.27 -9.47 -10.37
CA GLU A 19 -9.19 -10.57 -10.16
C GLU A 19 -8.42 -11.90 -10.23
N VAL A 20 -8.56 -12.74 -9.19
CA VAL A 20 -7.78 -13.98 -9.07
C VAL A 20 -8.48 -15.16 -9.75
N SER A 21 -9.80 -15.06 -9.92
CA SER A 21 -10.64 -16.10 -10.49
C SER A 21 -11.86 -15.50 -11.17
N ALA A 22 -12.44 -16.21 -12.13
CA ALA A 22 -13.72 -15.83 -12.73
C ALA A 22 -14.92 -15.88 -11.75
N GLU A 23 -14.72 -16.38 -10.53
CA GLU A 23 -15.71 -16.27 -9.46
C GLU A 23 -15.73 -14.84 -8.89
N PRO A 24 -16.90 -14.19 -8.84
CA PRO A 24 -17.02 -12.84 -8.29
C PRO A 24 -16.57 -12.80 -6.83
N GLY A 25 -15.73 -11.81 -6.49
CA GLY A 25 -15.41 -11.48 -5.10
C GLY A 25 -14.02 -11.89 -4.62
N LEU A 26 -13.21 -12.58 -5.44
CA LEU A 26 -11.83 -12.90 -5.10
C LEU A 26 -10.84 -12.00 -5.83
N TYR A 27 -10.19 -11.12 -5.08
CA TYR A 27 -9.22 -10.16 -5.59
C TYR A 27 -7.88 -10.28 -4.85
N ARG A 28 -6.78 -10.03 -5.57
CA ARG A 28 -5.42 -9.95 -5.02
C ARG A 28 -4.85 -8.58 -5.33
N ALA A 29 -4.02 -8.07 -4.42
CA ALA A 29 -3.22 -6.89 -4.69
C ALA A 29 -1.78 -7.15 -4.29
N ASP A 30 -0.87 -7.06 -5.25
CA ASP A 30 0.55 -7.10 -4.98
C ASP A 30 1.03 -5.68 -4.70
N VAL A 31 1.51 -5.45 -3.46
CA VAL A 31 1.83 -4.11 -2.95
C VAL A 31 3.34 -3.93 -2.84
N ILE A 32 3.84 -2.89 -3.51
CA ILE A 32 5.22 -2.44 -3.39
C ILE A 32 5.26 -1.32 -2.34
N PHE A 33 6.01 -1.53 -1.26
CA PHE A 33 6.24 -0.51 -0.24
C PHE A 33 7.47 0.33 -0.58
N SER A 34 7.39 1.64 -0.40
CA SER A 34 8.50 2.58 -0.59
C SER A 34 8.65 3.53 0.59
N GLU A 35 9.88 4.00 0.80
CA GLU A 35 10.23 5.05 1.75
C GLU A 35 10.99 6.18 1.02
N SER A 36 10.62 7.43 1.28
CA SER A 36 11.30 8.59 0.72
C SER A 36 12.69 8.76 1.35
N GLU A 37 13.72 8.90 0.53
CA GLU A 37 15.07 9.23 0.97
C GLU A 37 15.15 10.68 1.46
N LYS A 38 15.79 10.88 2.61
CA LYS A 38 15.79 12.17 3.33
C LYS A 38 16.48 13.33 2.58
N SER A 39 17.32 13.05 1.58
CA SER A 39 18.26 14.04 1.02
C SER A 39 18.21 14.21 -0.50
N SER A 40 17.66 13.25 -1.24
CA SER A 40 17.76 13.17 -2.70
C SER A 40 16.41 13.27 -3.41
N GLY A 41 15.28 13.20 -2.68
CA GLY A 41 13.95 13.03 -3.27
C GLY A 41 13.75 11.65 -3.92
N GLY A 42 14.69 10.72 -3.73
CA GLY A 42 14.58 9.34 -4.21
C GLY A 42 13.58 8.54 -3.40
N GLU A 43 13.03 7.49 -4.00
CA GLU A 43 12.25 6.47 -3.31
C GLU A 43 13.07 5.19 -3.16
N ARG A 44 13.09 4.63 -1.95
CA ARG A 44 13.70 3.34 -1.65
C ARG A 44 12.61 2.29 -1.48
N TYR A 45 12.61 1.27 -2.33
CA TYR A 45 11.70 0.13 -2.17
C TYR A 45 12.08 -0.72 -0.96
N LEU A 46 11.07 -1.10 -0.17
CA LEU A 46 11.21 -1.96 0.99
C LEU A 46 10.98 -3.41 0.57
N GLN A 47 11.99 -4.25 0.73
CA GLN A 47 11.97 -5.67 0.37
C GLN A 47 12.75 -6.49 1.40
N GLY A 48 12.43 -7.78 1.52
CA GLY A 48 13.12 -8.74 2.37
C GLY A 48 13.38 -8.21 3.79
N ASP A 49 14.66 -8.14 4.16
CA ASP A 49 15.14 -7.70 5.48
C ASP A 49 14.75 -6.26 5.87
N THR A 50 14.29 -5.44 4.92
CA THR A 50 13.85 -4.06 5.21
C THR A 50 12.34 -3.93 5.35
N LEU A 51 11.56 -4.87 4.79
CA LEU A 51 10.10 -4.83 4.81
C LEU A 51 9.54 -5.36 6.14
N ALA A 52 10.03 -6.50 6.62
CA ALA A 52 9.54 -7.08 7.86
C ALA A 52 9.73 -6.15 9.08
N PRO A 53 10.91 -5.55 9.32
CA PRO A 53 11.09 -4.59 10.42
C PRO A 53 10.23 -3.33 10.27
N PHE A 54 9.91 -2.92 9.03
CA PHE A 54 8.99 -1.82 8.79
C PHE A 54 7.56 -2.18 9.21
N LEU A 55 7.07 -3.35 8.82
CA LEU A 55 5.72 -3.83 9.19
C LEU A 55 5.60 -4.08 10.70
N MET A 56 6.64 -4.59 11.36
CA MET A 56 6.63 -4.85 12.81
C MET A 56 6.55 -3.58 13.67
N LYS A 57 6.92 -2.41 13.15
CA LYS A 57 6.87 -1.13 13.88
C LYS A 57 5.45 -0.56 14.02
N LYS A 58 4.47 -1.13 13.32
CA LYS A 58 3.09 -0.61 13.28
C LYS A 58 2.12 -1.75 13.56
N ASP A 59 1.10 -1.51 14.37
CA ASP A 59 0.05 -2.52 14.59
C ASP A 59 -0.84 -2.70 13.35
N SER A 60 -1.03 -1.62 12.59
CA SER A 60 -1.81 -1.62 11.35
C SER A 60 -1.26 -0.64 10.32
N ILE A 61 -1.53 -0.93 9.05
CA ILE A 61 -1.28 -0.04 7.92
C ILE A 61 -2.63 0.49 7.43
N VAL A 62 -2.71 1.81 7.25
CA VAL A 62 -3.87 2.44 6.64
C VAL A 62 -3.86 2.19 5.13
N CYS A 63 -4.93 1.61 4.62
CA CYS A 63 -5.15 1.33 3.20
C CYS A 63 -6.39 2.08 2.70
N LEU A 64 -6.29 2.67 1.51
CA LEU A 64 -7.41 3.20 0.76
C LEU A 64 -7.37 2.61 -0.65
N PHE A 65 -8.51 2.11 -1.10
CA PHE A 65 -8.70 1.67 -2.47
C PHE A 65 -9.29 2.80 -3.29
N ARG A 66 -8.81 2.99 -4.52
CA ARG A 66 -9.35 3.98 -5.45
C ARG A 66 -9.78 3.30 -6.75
N VAL A 67 -10.95 3.69 -7.25
CA VAL A 67 -11.47 3.25 -8.55
C VAL A 67 -11.65 4.46 -9.45
N HIS A 68 -11.07 4.40 -10.63
CA HIS A 68 -11.35 5.36 -11.68
C HIS A 68 -12.50 4.80 -12.54
N SER A 69 -13.69 5.40 -12.48
CA SER A 69 -14.80 4.99 -13.34
C SER A 69 -14.76 5.69 -14.70
N THR A 70 -14.18 6.89 -14.75
CA THR A 70 -13.87 7.66 -15.96
C THR A 70 -12.57 8.44 -15.73
N THR A 71 -12.05 9.12 -16.75
CA THR A 71 -10.88 10.00 -16.64
C THR A 71 -11.02 11.10 -15.57
N TYR A 72 -12.26 11.51 -15.25
CA TYR A 72 -12.52 12.62 -14.32
C TYR A 72 -13.23 12.18 -13.03
N THR A 73 -13.60 10.91 -12.92
CA THR A 73 -14.38 10.41 -11.78
C THR A 73 -13.59 9.34 -11.04
N THR A 74 -13.20 9.67 -9.82
CA THR A 74 -12.48 8.76 -8.92
C THR A 74 -13.28 8.57 -7.65
N TYR A 75 -13.53 7.31 -7.31
CA TYR A 75 -14.13 6.90 -6.06
C TYR A 75 -13.06 6.37 -5.11
N PHE A 76 -13.22 6.64 -3.82
CA PHE A 76 -12.35 6.14 -2.77
C PHE A 76 -13.15 5.24 -1.84
N SER A 77 -12.54 4.14 -1.40
CA SER A 77 -13.09 3.37 -0.30
C SER A 77 -13.03 4.16 1.00
N ASN A 78 -13.76 3.68 2.01
CA ASN A 78 -13.47 4.07 3.37
C ASN A 78 -12.04 3.69 3.76
N VAL A 79 -11.49 4.39 4.75
CA VAL A 79 -10.20 4.06 5.35
C VAL A 79 -10.27 2.67 5.98
N MET A 80 -9.38 1.78 5.54
CA MET A 80 -9.24 0.43 6.09
C MET A 80 -7.95 0.35 6.90
N LYS A 81 -7.97 -0.33 8.05
CA LYS A 81 -6.77 -0.61 8.85
C LYS A 81 -6.41 -2.07 8.67
N VAL A 82 -5.42 -2.34 7.83
CA VAL A 82 -4.91 -3.69 7.58
C VAL A 82 -3.95 -4.07 8.70
N PRO A 83 -4.17 -5.17 9.44
CA PRO A 83 -3.25 -5.58 10.50
C PRO A 83 -1.87 -5.94 9.92
N SER A 84 -0.80 -5.35 10.46
CA SER A 84 0.55 -5.61 9.94
C SER A 84 0.97 -7.09 10.10
N LYS A 85 0.37 -7.79 11.08
CA LYS A 85 0.57 -9.24 11.27
C LYS A 85 0.09 -10.07 10.09
N GLU A 86 -0.96 -9.65 9.39
CA GLU A 86 -1.45 -10.35 8.20
C GLU A 86 -0.50 -10.14 7.02
N LEU A 87 0.01 -8.91 6.86
CA LEU A 87 1.02 -8.59 5.85
C LEU A 87 2.34 -9.34 6.08
N LEU A 88 2.76 -9.50 7.34
CA LEU A 88 3.94 -10.27 7.71
C LEU A 88 3.79 -11.76 7.39
N LYS A 89 2.59 -12.33 7.57
CA LYS A 89 2.30 -13.71 7.17
C LYS A 89 2.37 -13.86 5.66
N ALA A 90 1.72 -12.97 4.91
CA ALA A 90 1.75 -12.98 3.45
C ALA A 90 3.17 -12.83 2.89
N ASN A 91 4.03 -12.02 3.53
CA ASN A 91 5.44 -11.88 3.14
C ASN A 91 6.29 -13.14 3.41
N ALA A 92 5.87 -14.02 4.32
CA ALA A 92 6.60 -15.26 4.62
C ALA A 92 6.22 -16.42 3.69
N GLU A 93 5.14 -16.26 2.91
CA GLU A 93 4.63 -17.27 1.96
C GLU A 93 5.25 -17.11 0.55
N TYR A 94 6.08 -16.10 0.33
CA TYR A 94 6.86 -15.82 -0.89
C TYR A 94 8.36 -16.01 -0.63
#